data_AF-A0A2N1RC72-F1
#
_entry.id   AF-A0A2N1RC72-F1
#
_cell.length_a   1.000
_cell.length_b   1.000
_cell.length_c   1.000
_cell.angle_alpha   90.00
_cell.angle_beta   90.00
_cell.angle_gamma   90.00
#
_symmetry.space_group_name_H-M   'P 1'
#
loop_
_entity.id
_entity.type
_entity.pdbx_description
1 polymer ?
#
loop_
_entity_poly.entity_id
_entity_poly.type
_entity_poly.pdbx_seq_one_letter_code
_entity_poly.pdbx_strand_id
1 'polypeptide(L)'
;AQLFSQVYCSLQIGLQSSDPEILRTINRRFDPLLFTKKMDLLNSFGVVFGLDLIIGLPGDSLQKFEQSLAFAIAQKPSNLDIFPLAILPGTLLAEQADSYGIVYDHASPYLIVESPTMGKDDLAQALKLKEACDRFYTQGNAAMWFQTACEGVEMSASEFLYAFHRFLRQHDPAGEADIFELQDRFVREIYHTRTKDALLPAMLSYMELHQGLSFLQETGESPVVELYFAPESLVELDTASLAEFMRRRPAFKQPRPFAIYEDDGEYYFEEVKN
;
A
#
# COMPACT_ATOMS: atom_id res chain seq x y z
N ALA A 1 -14.67 -15.91 -3.47
CA ALA A 1 -13.25 -16.26 -3.71
C ALA A 1 -13.16 -17.22 -4.89
N GLN A 2 -13.47 -18.51 -4.76
CA GLN A 2 -13.34 -19.49 -5.85
C GLN A 2 -13.97 -19.09 -7.20
N LEU A 3 -15.17 -18.51 -7.21
CA LEU A 3 -15.77 -18.05 -8.47
C LEU A 3 -15.07 -16.82 -9.06
N PHE A 4 -14.57 -15.92 -8.21
CA PHE A 4 -13.84 -14.74 -8.65
C PHE A 4 -12.44 -15.08 -9.16
N SER A 5 -11.79 -16.13 -8.64
CA SER A 5 -10.49 -16.58 -9.13
C SER A 5 -10.55 -17.25 -10.51
N GLN A 6 -11.74 -17.50 -11.05
CA GLN A 6 -11.95 -18.11 -12.37
C GLN A 6 -12.28 -17.10 -13.46
N VAL A 7 -12.41 -15.81 -13.09
CA VAL A 7 -12.75 -14.73 -14.02
C VAL A 7 -11.70 -13.64 -13.93
N TYR A 8 -11.39 -13.01 -15.07
CA TYR A 8 -10.46 -11.88 -15.11
C TYR A 8 -11.17 -10.63 -14.58
N CYS A 9 -11.11 -10.40 -13.27
CA CYS A 9 -11.69 -9.24 -12.61
C CYS A 9 -10.87 -8.81 -11.38
N SER A 10 -10.95 -7.52 -11.05
CA SER A 10 -10.56 -7.00 -9.75
C SER A 10 -11.80 -6.62 -8.94
N LEU A 11 -11.75 -6.81 -7.63
CA LEU A 11 -12.82 -6.39 -6.72
C LEU A 11 -12.44 -5.06 -6.06
N GLN A 12 -13.33 -4.07 -6.06
CA GLN A 12 -13.17 -2.88 -5.21
C GLN A 12 -14.10 -2.99 -4.00
N ILE A 13 -13.53 -2.93 -2.80
CA ILE A 13 -14.27 -3.15 -1.56
C ILE A 13 -14.20 -1.91 -0.69
N GLY A 14 -15.36 -1.29 -0.46
CA GLY A 14 -15.45 -0.11 0.37
C GLY A 14 -15.22 -0.40 1.86
N LEU A 15 -14.00 -0.27 2.37
CA LEU A 15 -13.71 -0.34 3.80
C LEU A 15 -14.16 0.95 4.51
N GLN A 16 -13.83 2.10 3.91
CA GLN A 16 -14.12 3.48 4.32
C GLN A 16 -13.43 3.91 5.61
N SER A 17 -13.47 3.09 6.67
CA SER A 17 -12.70 3.25 7.91
C SER A 17 -12.55 1.88 8.57
N SER A 18 -11.54 1.68 9.41
CA SER A 18 -11.45 0.48 10.25
C SER A 18 -12.04 0.66 11.65
N ASP A 19 -12.57 1.83 12.00
CA ASP A 19 -13.19 2.12 13.30
C ASP A 19 -14.70 1.82 13.24
N PRO A 20 -15.21 0.82 14.02
CA PRO A 20 -16.62 0.49 14.03
C PRO A 20 -17.54 1.65 14.47
N GLU A 21 -17.08 2.53 15.35
CA GLU A 21 -17.88 3.67 15.81
C GLU A 21 -17.99 4.74 14.73
N ILE A 22 -16.92 4.98 13.97
CA ILE A 22 -16.97 5.87 12.79
C ILE A 22 -17.92 5.28 11.74
N LEU A 23 -17.79 3.99 11.40
CA LEU A 23 -18.65 3.39 10.40
C LEU A 23 -20.14 3.38 10.82
N ARG A 24 -20.42 3.30 12.12
CA ARG A 24 -21.78 3.41 12.66
C ARG A 24 -22.41 4.78 12.40
N THR A 25 -21.64 5.88 12.37
CA THR A 25 -22.18 7.23 12.09
C THR A 25 -22.72 7.35 10.67
N ILE A 26 -22.17 6.56 9.74
CA ILE A 26 -22.66 6.47 8.35
C ILE A 26 -23.51 5.22 8.10
N ASN A 27 -24.12 4.66 9.15
CA ASN A 27 -25.02 3.50 9.11
C ASN A 27 -24.39 2.22 8.53
N ARG A 28 -23.08 2.03 8.71
CA ARG A 28 -22.37 0.81 8.32
C ARG A 28 -22.00 0.01 9.56
N ARG A 29 -22.26 -1.30 9.50
CA ARG A 29 -21.77 -2.25 10.51
C ARG A 29 -20.42 -2.79 10.07
N PHE A 30 -19.49 -2.90 11.00
CA PHE A 30 -18.15 -3.40 10.74
C PHE A 30 -17.70 -4.34 11.84
N ASP A 31 -17.19 -5.49 11.43
CA ASP A 31 -16.53 -6.47 12.28
C ASP A 31 -15.11 -6.66 11.69
N PRO A 32 -14.07 -6.12 12.34
CA PRO A 32 -12.70 -6.21 11.84
C PRO A 32 -12.24 -7.65 11.65
N LEU A 33 -12.62 -8.57 12.55
CA LEU A 33 -12.19 -9.97 12.51
C LEU A 33 -12.83 -10.70 11.33
N LEU A 34 -14.13 -10.47 11.11
CA LEU A 34 -14.82 -11.02 9.95
C LEU A 34 -14.28 -10.43 8.64
N PHE A 35 -13.92 -9.14 8.65
CA PHE A 35 -13.34 -8.49 7.48
C PHE A 35 -12.00 -9.12 7.10
N THR A 36 -11.06 -9.22 8.05
CA THR A 36 -9.76 -9.85 7.84
C THR A 36 -9.90 -11.29 7.33
N LYS A 37 -10.76 -12.10 7.96
CA LYS A 37 -11.02 -13.47 7.51
C LYS A 37 -11.50 -13.53 6.05
N LYS A 38 -12.28 -12.54 5.59
CA LYS A 38 -12.75 -12.48 4.20
C LYS A 38 -11.63 -12.04 3.25
N MET A 39 -10.76 -11.13 3.66
CA MET A 39 -9.61 -10.70 2.85
C MET A 39 -8.59 -11.83 2.70
N ASP A 40 -8.30 -12.56 3.78
CA ASP A 40 -7.46 -13.77 3.75
C ASP A 40 -8.03 -14.83 2.78
N LEU A 41 -9.35 -14.96 2.72
CA LEU A 41 -10.02 -15.85 1.77
C LEU A 41 -9.87 -15.39 0.32
N LEU A 42 -9.77 -14.08 0.05
CA LEU A 42 -9.48 -13.58 -1.30
C LEU A 42 -8.01 -13.82 -1.65
N ASN A 43 -7.10 -13.47 -0.74
CA ASN A 43 -5.65 -13.67 -0.89
C ASN A 43 -5.29 -15.14 -1.16
N SER A 44 -5.85 -16.09 -0.39
CA SER A 44 -5.59 -17.53 -0.57
C SER A 44 -6.08 -18.10 -1.91
N PHE A 45 -6.95 -17.39 -2.62
CA PHE A 45 -7.42 -17.77 -3.95
C PHE A 45 -6.80 -16.90 -5.06
N GLY A 46 -5.83 -16.03 -4.73
CA GLY A 46 -5.21 -15.11 -5.69
C GLY A 46 -6.20 -14.11 -6.30
N VAL A 47 -7.30 -13.79 -5.62
CA VAL A 47 -8.27 -12.82 -6.13
C VAL A 47 -7.71 -11.41 -5.92
N VAL A 48 -7.56 -10.66 -7.00
CA VAL A 48 -7.12 -9.25 -6.97
C VAL A 48 -8.23 -8.37 -6.39
N PHE A 49 -7.91 -7.57 -5.37
CA PHE A 49 -8.85 -6.61 -4.79
C PHE A 49 -8.18 -5.35 -4.27
N GLY A 50 -8.91 -4.24 -4.39
CA GLY A 50 -8.60 -2.95 -3.78
C GLY A 50 -9.52 -2.61 -2.62
N LEU A 51 -9.07 -1.69 -1.77
CA LEU A 51 -9.86 -1.13 -0.66
C LEU A 51 -10.03 0.38 -0.79
N ASP A 52 -11.24 0.86 -0.50
CA ASP A 52 -11.50 2.31 -0.37
C ASP A 52 -11.38 2.77 1.08
N LEU A 53 -10.81 3.94 1.31
CA LEU A 53 -10.84 4.67 2.59
C LEU A 53 -11.41 6.08 2.38
N ILE A 54 -12.09 6.62 3.41
CA ILE A 54 -12.58 8.00 3.40
C ILE A 54 -11.96 8.76 4.56
N ILE A 55 -11.31 9.88 4.23
CA ILE A 55 -10.76 10.83 5.19
C ILE A 55 -11.88 11.73 5.71
N GLY A 56 -11.99 11.86 7.04
CA GLY A 56 -12.82 12.90 7.65
C GLY A 56 -14.29 12.51 7.79
N LEU A 57 -14.57 11.22 7.97
CA LEU A 57 -15.91 10.76 8.36
C LEU A 57 -16.35 11.35 9.72
N PRO A 58 -17.67 11.42 10.02
CA PRO A 58 -18.11 11.94 11.31
C PRO A 58 -17.51 11.14 12.48
N GLY A 59 -16.80 11.84 13.37
CA GLY A 59 -16.09 11.24 14.52
C GLY A 59 -14.67 10.74 14.22
N ASP A 60 -14.18 10.96 13.00
CA ASP A 60 -12.81 10.66 12.59
C ASP A 60 -11.79 11.66 13.13
N SER A 61 -10.54 11.24 13.21
CA SER A 61 -9.39 12.08 13.55
C SER A 61 -8.17 11.60 12.75
N LEU A 62 -7.13 12.42 12.64
CA LEU A 62 -5.91 12.02 11.92
C LEU A 62 -5.36 10.68 12.40
N GLN A 63 -5.31 10.49 13.72
CA GLN A 63 -4.82 9.24 14.32
C GLN A 63 -5.69 8.02 13.94
N LYS A 64 -7.02 8.17 13.92
CA LYS A 64 -7.94 7.09 13.55
C LYS A 64 -7.90 6.77 12.06
N PHE A 65 -7.71 7.79 11.23
CA PHE A 65 -7.45 7.61 9.81
C PHE A 65 -6.14 6.85 9.58
N GLU A 66 -5.05 7.20 10.28
CA GLU A 66 -3.77 6.48 10.21
C GLU A 66 -3.90 5.01 10.66
N GLN A 67 -4.71 4.74 11.69
CA GLN A 67 -5.05 3.37 12.10
C GLN A 67 -5.84 2.63 11.00
N SER A 68 -6.77 3.31 10.33
CA SER A 68 -7.53 2.74 9.22
C SER A 68 -6.64 2.43 8.02
N LEU A 69 -5.69 3.30 7.70
CA LEU A 69 -4.69 3.08 6.67
C LEU A 69 -3.80 1.87 6.99
N ALA A 70 -3.28 1.80 8.23
CA ALA A 70 -2.47 0.67 8.67
C ALA A 70 -3.26 -0.66 8.63
N PHE A 71 -4.51 -0.64 9.09
CA PHE A 71 -5.40 -1.81 9.03
C PHE A 71 -5.64 -2.25 7.58
N ALA A 72 -5.90 -1.31 6.67
CA ALA A 72 -6.16 -1.58 5.25
C ALA A 72 -4.93 -2.20 4.57
N ILE A 73 -3.75 -1.61 4.76
CA ILE A 73 -2.46 -2.12 4.23
C ILE A 73 -2.19 -3.54 4.72
N ALA A 74 -2.48 -3.83 5.99
CA ALA A 74 -2.29 -5.17 6.56
C ALA A 74 -3.16 -6.25 5.89
N GLN A 75 -4.22 -5.87 5.17
CA GLN A 75 -5.03 -6.83 4.39
C GLN A 75 -4.40 -7.18 3.03
N LYS A 76 -3.28 -6.53 2.66
CA LYS A 76 -2.54 -6.68 1.41
C LYS A 76 -3.39 -6.48 0.13
N PRO A 77 -4.22 -5.42 0.02
CA PRO A 77 -4.92 -5.15 -1.23
C PRO A 77 -3.95 -4.76 -2.34
N SER A 78 -4.29 -5.05 -3.59
CA SER A 78 -3.49 -4.62 -4.76
C SER A 78 -3.42 -3.11 -4.90
N ASN A 79 -4.46 -2.40 -4.47
CA ASN A 79 -4.55 -0.95 -4.51
C ASN A 79 -5.31 -0.41 -3.28
N LEU A 80 -4.98 0.82 -2.91
CA LEU A 80 -5.73 1.60 -1.92
C LEU A 80 -6.19 2.90 -2.56
N ASP A 81 -7.49 3.13 -2.52
CA ASP A 81 -8.10 4.36 -3.00
C ASP A 81 -8.61 5.17 -1.81
N ILE A 82 -8.04 6.35 -1.61
CA ILE A 82 -8.32 7.18 -0.43
C ILE A 82 -9.02 8.45 -0.89
N PHE A 83 -10.19 8.76 -0.33
CA PHE A 83 -10.97 9.93 -0.74
C PHE A 83 -11.20 10.89 0.43
N PRO A 84 -11.03 12.22 0.25
CA PRO A 84 -11.62 13.17 1.19
C PRO A 84 -13.15 13.01 1.18
N LEU A 85 -13.77 13.09 2.35
CA LEU A 85 -15.23 13.01 2.46
C LEU A 85 -15.91 14.06 1.57
N ALA A 86 -16.81 13.60 0.70
CA ALA A 86 -17.71 14.44 -0.08
C ALA A 86 -19.12 14.41 0.52
N ILE A 87 -19.69 15.57 0.83
CA ILE A 87 -21.05 15.71 1.36
C ILE A 87 -22.02 15.92 0.19
N LEU A 88 -22.47 14.81 -0.40
CA LEU A 88 -23.27 14.82 -1.62
C LEU A 88 -24.73 15.26 -1.35
N PRO A 89 -25.26 16.26 -2.08
CA PRO A 89 -26.65 16.70 -1.93
C PRO A 89 -27.66 15.54 -2.10
N GLY A 90 -28.67 15.50 -1.24
CA GLY A 90 -29.70 14.45 -1.24
C GLY A 90 -29.31 13.15 -0.53
N THR A 91 -28.15 13.10 0.13
CA THR A 91 -27.77 11.99 1.00
C THR A 91 -28.12 12.27 2.47
N LEU A 92 -28.32 11.21 3.25
CA LEU A 92 -28.55 11.33 4.70
C LEU A 92 -27.39 12.07 5.40
N LEU A 93 -26.16 11.88 4.94
CA LEU A 93 -25.01 12.56 5.51
C LEU A 93 -25.05 14.07 5.26
N ALA A 94 -25.55 14.52 4.11
CA ALA A 94 -25.75 15.94 3.84
C ALA A 94 -26.85 16.54 4.72
N GLU A 95 -27.94 15.81 4.98
CA GLU A 95 -28.99 16.25 5.91
C GLU A 95 -28.49 16.36 7.36
N GLN A 96 -27.49 15.54 7.73
CA GLN A 96 -26.93 15.47 9.08
C GLN A 96 -25.63 16.25 9.25
N ALA A 97 -25.03 16.80 8.19
CA ALA A 97 -23.71 17.43 8.22
C ALA A 97 -23.60 18.53 9.30
N ASP A 98 -24.62 19.39 9.38
CA ASP A 98 -24.71 20.45 10.39
C ASP A 98 -24.72 19.89 11.83
N SER A 99 -25.43 18.78 12.04
CA SER A 99 -25.52 18.12 13.37
C SER A 99 -24.20 17.48 13.78
N TYR A 100 -23.38 17.07 12.81
CA TYR A 100 -22.02 16.58 13.04
C TYR A 100 -20.98 17.72 13.11
N GLY A 101 -21.38 18.97 12.86
CA GLY A 101 -20.48 20.12 12.81
C GLY A 101 -19.48 20.06 11.65
N ILE A 102 -19.81 19.36 10.57
CA ILE A 102 -18.94 19.23 9.40
C ILE A 102 -19.06 20.49 8.54
N VAL A 103 -17.92 21.13 8.28
CA VAL A 103 -17.80 22.24 7.34
C VAL A 103 -17.27 21.66 6.04
N TYR A 104 -17.92 21.96 4.92
CA TYR A 104 -17.57 21.43 3.60
C TYR A 104 -17.82 22.47 2.51
N ASP A 105 -17.20 22.30 1.34
CA ASP A 105 -17.44 23.14 0.18
C ASP A 105 -18.83 22.84 -0.41
N HIS A 106 -19.60 23.87 -0.76
CA HIS A 106 -20.90 23.70 -1.44
C HIS A 106 -20.77 23.66 -2.97
N ALA A 107 -19.58 23.91 -3.51
CA ALA A 107 -19.26 23.64 -4.90
C ALA A 107 -18.87 22.17 -5.08
N SER A 108 -19.25 21.57 -6.21
CA SER A 108 -18.76 20.25 -6.60
C SER A 108 -17.22 20.25 -6.59
N PRO A 109 -16.55 19.30 -5.92
CA PRO A 109 -17.06 17.97 -5.52
C PRO A 109 -17.53 17.82 -4.05
N TYR A 110 -17.89 18.92 -3.39
CA TYR A 110 -18.49 18.93 -2.05
C TYR A 110 -17.59 18.45 -0.90
N LEU A 111 -16.29 18.74 -1.00
CA LEU A 111 -15.29 18.17 -0.09
C LEU A 111 -15.35 18.79 1.30
N ILE A 112 -15.12 17.96 2.30
CA ILE A 112 -14.88 18.38 3.68
C ILE A 112 -13.75 19.42 3.75
N VAL A 113 -13.96 20.44 4.56
CA VAL A 113 -12.99 21.50 4.88
C VAL A 113 -12.47 21.31 6.31
N GLU A 114 -13.33 20.97 7.26
CA GLU A 114 -12.99 20.62 8.65
C GLU A 114 -14.18 19.95 9.37
N SER A 115 -13.89 19.31 10.50
CA SER A 115 -14.88 18.77 11.43
C SER A 115 -14.45 19.02 12.89
N PRO A 116 -15.31 18.77 13.89
CA PRO A 116 -14.95 19.01 15.29
C PRO A 116 -13.73 18.20 15.79
N THR A 117 -13.42 17.08 15.14
CA THR A 117 -12.35 16.15 15.55
C THR A 117 -11.23 16.03 14.51
N MET A 118 -11.32 16.73 13.39
CA MET A 118 -10.31 16.75 12.33
C MET A 118 -10.27 18.13 11.69
N GLY A 119 -9.30 18.94 12.12
CA GLY A 119 -9.14 20.31 11.64
C GLY A 119 -8.50 20.38 10.25
N LYS A 120 -8.35 21.60 9.71
CA LYS A 120 -7.72 21.82 8.38
C LYS A 120 -6.31 21.26 8.29
N ASP A 121 -5.51 21.42 9.34
CA ASP A 121 -4.14 20.90 9.39
C ASP A 121 -4.13 19.36 9.39
N ASP A 122 -5.05 18.72 10.12
CA ASP A 122 -5.20 17.26 10.15
C ASP A 122 -5.62 16.72 8.78
N LEU A 123 -6.61 17.35 8.14
CA LEU A 123 -7.03 17.01 6.77
C LEU A 123 -5.88 17.19 5.78
N ALA A 124 -5.10 18.27 5.92
CA ALA A 124 -3.92 18.48 5.09
C ALA A 124 -2.84 17.41 5.33
N GLN A 125 -2.67 16.87 6.54
CA GLN A 125 -1.77 15.72 6.75
C GLN A 125 -2.33 14.44 6.13
N ALA A 126 -3.61 14.16 6.31
CA ALA A 126 -4.26 12.98 5.72
C ALA A 126 -4.22 12.99 4.19
N LEU A 127 -4.33 14.16 3.55
CA LEU A 127 -4.17 14.31 2.11
C LEU A 127 -2.73 14.01 1.64
N LYS A 128 -1.70 14.35 2.43
CA LYS A 128 -0.31 13.94 2.11
C LYS A 128 -0.14 12.43 2.18
N LEU A 129 -0.78 11.77 3.15
CA LEU A 129 -0.80 10.30 3.21
C LEU A 129 -1.50 9.70 2.01
N LYS A 130 -2.64 10.27 1.59
CA LYS A 130 -3.31 9.88 0.34
C LYS A 130 -2.35 10.00 -0.85
N GLU A 131 -1.77 11.17 -1.09
CA GLU A 131 -0.86 11.39 -2.22
C GLU A 131 0.33 10.42 -2.22
N ALA A 132 0.94 10.19 -1.05
CA ALA A 132 2.02 9.24 -0.91
C ALA A 132 1.58 7.80 -1.11
N CYS A 133 0.39 7.41 -0.63
CA CYS A 133 -0.15 6.06 -0.78
C CYS A 133 -0.50 5.78 -2.24
N ASP A 134 -1.19 6.70 -2.91
CA ASP A 134 -1.53 6.61 -4.33
C ASP A 134 -0.26 6.40 -5.16
N ARG A 135 0.79 7.19 -4.88
CA ARG A 135 2.04 7.16 -5.63
C ARG A 135 2.90 5.95 -5.27
N PHE A 136 3.21 5.73 -3.99
CA PHE A 136 4.12 4.67 -3.55
C PHE A 136 3.50 3.29 -3.59
N TYR A 137 2.29 3.16 -3.05
CA TYR A 137 1.66 1.86 -2.81
C TYR A 137 0.91 1.38 -4.06
N THR A 138 -0.01 2.20 -4.56
CA THR A 138 -0.89 1.83 -5.67
C THR A 138 -0.15 1.89 -7.01
N GLN A 139 0.36 3.06 -7.42
CA GLN A 139 1.04 3.19 -8.72
C GLN A 139 2.38 2.44 -8.78
N GLY A 140 3.10 2.35 -7.65
CA GLY A 140 4.36 1.62 -7.57
C GLY A 140 4.22 0.13 -7.25
N ASN A 141 3.01 -0.41 -7.33
CA ASN A 141 2.66 -1.81 -7.03
C ASN A 141 3.42 -2.40 -5.82
N ALA A 142 3.31 -1.74 -4.67
CA ALA A 142 4.08 -2.11 -3.49
C ALA A 142 3.39 -3.13 -2.59
N ALA A 143 2.18 -3.59 -2.94
CA ALA A 143 1.31 -4.37 -2.05
C ALA A 143 2.02 -5.57 -1.38
N MET A 144 2.85 -6.29 -2.14
CA MET A 144 3.51 -7.51 -1.68
C MET A 144 4.71 -7.27 -0.75
N TRP A 145 5.33 -6.09 -0.80
CA TRP A 145 6.59 -5.83 -0.09
C TRP A 145 6.59 -4.58 0.78
N PHE A 146 5.56 -3.73 0.70
CA PHE A 146 5.45 -2.49 1.46
C PHE A 146 5.58 -2.72 2.97
N GLN A 147 4.87 -3.72 3.50
CA GLN A 147 4.92 -4.02 4.92
C GLN A 147 6.33 -4.46 5.36
N THR A 148 6.98 -5.31 4.57
CA THR A 148 8.38 -5.72 4.78
C THR A 148 9.32 -4.53 4.78
N ALA A 149 9.09 -3.55 3.90
CA ALA A 149 9.87 -2.31 3.86
C ALA A 149 9.71 -1.50 5.14
N CYS A 150 8.47 -1.28 5.60
CA CYS A 150 8.16 -0.57 6.85
C CYS A 150 8.78 -1.26 8.07
N GLU A 151 8.65 -2.59 8.17
CA GLU A 151 9.19 -3.38 9.28
C GLU A 151 10.72 -3.30 9.33
N GLY A 152 11.41 -3.37 8.18
CA GLY A 152 12.87 -3.29 8.12
C GLY A 152 13.45 -1.97 8.65
N VAL A 153 12.71 -0.87 8.52
CA VAL A 153 13.08 0.44 9.07
C VAL A 153 12.37 0.80 10.37
N GLU A 154 11.61 -0.14 10.95
CA GLU A 154 10.87 0.03 12.21
C GLU A 154 9.99 1.29 12.17
N MET A 155 9.18 1.43 11.11
CA MET A 155 8.24 2.53 10.93
C MET A 155 6.83 1.98 10.75
N SER A 156 5.83 2.71 11.26
CA SER A 156 4.45 2.51 10.85
C SER A 156 4.25 2.89 9.37
N ALA A 157 3.16 2.42 8.77
CA ALA A 157 2.82 2.76 7.39
C ALA A 157 2.68 4.27 7.17
N SER A 158 2.04 4.99 8.10
CA SER A 158 1.89 6.44 8.00
C SER A 158 3.22 7.17 8.10
N GLU A 159 4.10 6.80 9.05
CA GLU A 159 5.44 7.38 9.15
C GLU A 159 6.26 7.18 7.87
N PHE A 160 6.18 5.97 7.28
CA PHE A 160 6.89 5.62 6.06
C PHE A 160 6.38 6.44 4.87
N LEU A 161 5.05 6.55 4.71
CA LEU A 161 4.43 7.36 3.66
C LEU A 161 4.67 8.86 3.84
N TYR A 162 4.68 9.39 5.06
CA TYR A 162 5.09 10.78 5.28
C TYR A 162 6.56 11.01 4.94
N ALA A 163 7.44 10.04 5.22
CA ALA A 163 8.83 10.11 4.79
C ALA A 163 8.94 10.14 3.26
N PHE A 164 8.18 9.28 2.56
CA PHE A 164 8.14 9.28 1.11
C PHE A 164 7.55 10.57 0.54
N HIS A 165 6.48 11.10 1.12
CA HIS A 165 5.91 12.39 0.73
C HIS A 165 6.96 13.52 0.82
N ARG A 166 7.76 13.55 1.89
CA ARG A 166 8.85 14.53 2.02
C ARG A 166 9.94 14.32 0.96
N PHE A 167 10.28 13.07 0.66
CA PHE A 167 11.22 12.69 -0.38
C PHE A 167 10.76 13.17 -1.77
N LEU A 168 9.49 12.96 -2.12
CA LEU A 168 8.92 13.41 -3.41
C LEU A 168 9.08 14.92 -3.62
N ARG A 169 8.83 15.72 -2.57
CA ARG A 169 8.98 17.18 -2.66
C ARG A 169 10.40 17.64 -2.96
N GLN A 170 11.40 16.82 -2.63
CA GLN A 170 12.81 17.12 -2.87
C GLN A 170 13.31 16.56 -4.20
N HIS A 171 12.78 15.41 -4.63
CA HIS A 171 13.35 14.63 -5.73
C HIS A 171 12.47 14.53 -6.98
N ASP A 172 11.17 14.79 -6.88
CA ASP A 172 10.21 14.79 -7.99
C ASP A 172 9.13 15.87 -7.79
N PRO A 173 9.50 17.17 -7.72
CA PRO A 173 8.53 18.25 -7.53
C PRO A 173 7.60 18.44 -8.73
N ALA A 174 7.96 17.92 -9.92
CA ALA A 174 7.14 17.96 -11.12
C ALA A 174 6.15 16.78 -11.21
N GLY A 175 6.41 15.67 -10.51
CA GLY A 175 5.57 14.47 -10.54
C GLY A 175 5.73 13.65 -11.83
N GLU A 176 6.88 13.75 -12.49
CA GLU A 176 7.13 13.16 -13.82
C GLU A 176 8.10 11.98 -13.78
N ALA A 177 8.77 11.76 -12.66
CA ALA A 177 9.76 10.68 -12.54
C ALA A 177 9.10 9.29 -12.57
N ASP A 178 9.86 8.28 -12.98
CA ASP A 178 9.42 6.89 -12.91
C ASP A 178 9.24 6.45 -11.45
N ILE A 179 8.12 5.79 -11.15
CA ILE A 179 7.79 5.42 -9.77
C ILE A 179 8.71 4.31 -9.22
N PHE A 180 9.15 3.37 -10.06
CA PHE A 180 10.02 2.28 -9.63
C PHE A 180 11.43 2.81 -9.32
N GLU A 181 11.94 3.74 -10.13
CA GLU A 181 13.18 4.48 -9.82
C GLU A 181 13.08 5.27 -8.50
N LEU A 182 11.95 5.95 -8.27
CA LEU A 182 11.71 6.69 -7.03
C LEU A 182 11.66 5.75 -5.82
N GLN A 183 11.02 4.58 -5.94
CA GLN A 183 10.97 3.57 -4.88
C GLN A 183 12.36 3.05 -4.53
N ASP A 184 13.17 2.65 -5.52
CA ASP A 184 14.54 2.18 -5.29
C ASP A 184 15.37 3.24 -4.55
N ARG A 185 15.36 4.48 -5.06
CA ARG A 185 16.10 5.59 -4.45
C ARG A 185 15.62 5.88 -3.02
N PHE A 186 14.31 5.95 -2.80
CA PHE A 186 13.74 6.21 -1.49
C PHE A 186 14.06 5.09 -0.49
N VAL A 187 13.90 3.82 -0.89
CA VAL A 187 14.19 2.66 -0.04
C VAL A 187 15.67 2.66 0.36
N ARG A 188 16.60 2.95 -0.55
CA ARG A 188 18.03 3.10 -0.22
C ARG A 188 18.26 4.22 0.78
N GLU A 189 17.69 5.39 0.54
CA GLU A 189 17.88 6.57 1.38
C GLU A 189 17.31 6.38 2.80
N ILE A 190 16.09 5.83 2.91
CA ILE A 190 15.45 5.64 4.21
C ILE A 190 16.14 4.55 5.02
N TYR A 191 16.58 3.45 4.40
CA TYR A 191 17.35 2.42 5.10
C TYR A 191 18.71 2.94 5.56
N HIS A 192 19.40 3.73 4.73
CA HIS A 192 20.67 4.34 5.11
C HIS A 192 20.49 5.32 6.29
N THR A 193 19.50 6.21 6.20
CA THR A 193 19.20 7.20 7.25
C THR A 193 18.81 6.53 8.57
N ARG A 194 18.19 5.34 8.51
CA ARG A 194 17.79 4.54 9.67
C ARG A 194 18.89 3.58 10.12
N THR A 195 20.09 3.63 9.53
CA THR A 195 21.24 2.75 9.81
C THR A 195 20.92 1.26 9.65
N LYS A 196 20.11 0.94 8.63
CA LYS A 196 19.64 -0.41 8.29
C LYS A 196 20.26 -0.93 6.99
N ASP A 197 21.39 -0.39 6.55
CA ASP A 197 22.08 -0.75 5.31
C ASP A 197 22.31 -2.28 5.17
N ALA A 198 22.56 -2.97 6.29
CA ALA A 198 22.75 -4.42 6.31
C ALA A 198 21.52 -5.22 5.83
N LEU A 199 20.32 -4.63 5.81
CA LEU A 199 19.09 -5.25 5.35
C LEU A 199 18.78 -4.95 3.87
N LEU A 200 19.47 -3.97 3.26
CA LEU A 200 19.22 -3.53 1.88
C LEU A 200 19.32 -4.67 0.85
N PRO A 201 20.29 -5.59 0.91
CA PRO A 201 20.36 -6.68 -0.07
C PRO A 201 19.07 -7.49 -0.14
N ALA A 202 18.47 -7.83 1.02
CA ALA A 202 17.22 -8.57 1.05
C ALA A 202 16.02 -7.71 0.63
N MET A 203 15.94 -6.47 1.12
CA MET A 203 14.82 -5.58 0.79
C MET A 203 14.78 -5.27 -0.71
N LEU A 204 15.92 -4.90 -1.31
CA LEU A 204 16.01 -4.57 -2.72
C LEU A 204 15.72 -5.78 -3.60
N SER A 205 16.27 -6.95 -3.26
CA SER A 205 15.97 -8.18 -4.02
C SER A 205 14.48 -8.54 -3.95
N TYR A 206 13.86 -8.36 -2.78
CA TYR A 206 12.44 -8.67 -2.60
C TYR A 206 11.55 -7.70 -3.39
N MET A 207 11.87 -6.41 -3.34
CA MET A 207 11.19 -5.37 -4.12
C MET A 207 11.34 -5.63 -5.63
N GLU A 208 12.56 -5.86 -6.11
CA GLU A 208 12.86 -6.05 -7.52
C GLU A 208 12.24 -7.34 -8.09
N LEU A 209 12.22 -8.42 -7.31
CA LEU A 209 11.49 -9.65 -7.67
C LEU A 209 10.01 -9.37 -7.92
N HIS A 210 9.34 -8.66 -7.00
CA HIS A 210 7.90 -8.37 -7.12
C HIS A 210 7.60 -7.38 -8.25
N GLN A 211 8.46 -6.39 -8.47
CA GLN A 211 8.34 -5.49 -9.62
C GLN A 211 8.50 -6.26 -10.95
N GLY A 212 9.45 -7.20 -11.04
CA GLY A 212 9.60 -8.08 -12.19
C GLY A 212 8.37 -8.96 -12.41
N LEU A 213 7.84 -9.60 -11.35
CA LEU A 213 6.62 -10.40 -11.46
C LEU A 213 5.43 -9.57 -11.95
N SER A 214 5.26 -8.35 -11.43
CA SER A 214 4.23 -7.41 -11.91
C SER A 214 4.40 -7.09 -13.39
N PHE A 215 5.63 -6.77 -13.81
CA PHE A 215 5.92 -6.44 -15.20
C PHE A 215 5.57 -7.61 -16.14
N LEU A 216 5.93 -8.83 -15.76
CA LEU A 216 5.59 -10.04 -16.52
C LEU A 216 4.07 -10.22 -16.62
N GLN A 217 3.33 -10.05 -15.52
CA GLN A 217 1.87 -10.18 -15.50
C GLN A 217 1.15 -9.14 -16.37
N GLU A 218 1.69 -7.91 -16.44
CA GLU A 218 1.09 -6.82 -17.20
C GLU A 218 1.43 -6.86 -18.69
N THR A 219 2.67 -7.23 -19.03
CA THR A 219 3.19 -7.12 -20.40
C THR A 219 3.26 -8.47 -21.13
N GLY A 220 3.34 -9.57 -20.37
CA GLY A 220 3.67 -10.91 -20.90
C GLY A 220 5.13 -11.05 -21.33
N GLU A 221 5.96 -10.03 -21.14
CA GLU A 221 7.38 -10.05 -21.48
C GLU A 221 8.22 -10.52 -20.28
N SER A 222 9.23 -11.35 -20.53
CA SER A 222 10.12 -11.87 -19.50
C SER A 222 11.15 -10.83 -19.05
N PRO A 223 11.03 -10.28 -17.82
CA PRO A 223 12.01 -9.33 -17.31
C PRO A 223 13.26 -10.05 -16.80
N VAL A 224 14.35 -9.30 -16.67
CA VAL A 224 15.56 -9.70 -15.95
C VAL A 224 15.68 -8.85 -14.70
N VAL A 225 15.80 -9.49 -13.53
CA VAL A 225 15.95 -8.86 -12.22
C VAL A 225 17.32 -9.14 -11.61
N GLU A 226 17.90 -8.19 -10.89
CA GLU A 226 19.24 -8.23 -10.30
C GLU A 226 19.18 -8.51 -8.78
N LEU A 227 19.30 -9.78 -8.41
CA LEU A 227 19.03 -10.21 -7.04
C LEU A 227 20.31 -10.57 -6.27
N TYR A 228 20.36 -10.21 -4.99
CA TYR A 228 21.39 -10.66 -4.04
C TYR A 228 21.12 -12.06 -3.47
N PHE A 229 19.99 -12.67 -3.82
CA PHE A 229 19.54 -13.97 -3.33
C PHE A 229 18.95 -14.79 -4.47
N ALA A 230 18.94 -16.11 -4.31
CA ALA A 230 18.18 -16.97 -5.22
C ALA A 230 16.68 -16.63 -5.09
N PRO A 231 15.95 -16.43 -6.20
CA PRO A 231 14.53 -16.06 -6.20
C PRO A 231 13.67 -16.94 -5.29
N GLU A 232 13.91 -18.25 -5.28
CA GLU A 232 13.15 -19.23 -4.52
C GLU A 232 13.32 -19.07 -3.01
N SER A 233 14.41 -18.43 -2.57
CA SER A 233 14.62 -18.15 -1.14
C SER A 233 13.83 -16.93 -0.68
N LEU A 234 13.53 -15.98 -1.56
CA LEU A 234 12.88 -14.72 -1.20
C LEU A 234 11.44 -14.90 -0.73
N VAL A 235 10.78 -16.01 -1.07
CA VAL A 235 9.44 -16.38 -0.56
C VAL A 235 9.41 -16.49 0.97
N GLU A 236 10.56 -16.75 1.62
CA GLU A 236 10.63 -16.76 3.08
C GLU A 236 10.26 -15.40 3.70
N LEU A 237 10.44 -14.29 2.98
CA LEU A 237 10.09 -12.93 3.42
C LEU A 237 8.58 -12.67 3.49
N ASP A 238 7.74 -13.57 2.97
CA ASP A 238 6.29 -13.50 3.16
C ASP A 238 5.88 -13.70 4.63
N THR A 239 6.74 -14.36 5.41
CA THR A 239 6.47 -14.74 6.81
C THR A 239 7.60 -14.41 7.78
N ALA A 240 8.83 -14.24 7.31
CA ALA A 240 10.00 -13.92 8.12
C ALA A 240 10.40 -12.44 7.97
N SER A 241 10.92 -11.87 9.07
CA SER A 241 11.51 -10.52 9.01
C SER A 241 12.80 -10.50 8.16
N LEU A 242 13.12 -9.35 7.57
CA LEU A 242 14.38 -9.15 6.84
C LEU A 242 15.61 -9.56 7.66
N ALA A 243 15.64 -9.22 8.95
CA ALA A 243 16.76 -9.56 9.83
C ALA A 243 16.87 -11.07 10.07
N GLU A 244 15.74 -11.78 10.16
CA GLU A 244 15.74 -13.24 10.28
C GLU A 244 16.20 -13.91 9.00
N PHE A 245 15.70 -13.46 7.86
CA PHE A 245 16.10 -13.94 6.54
C PHE A 245 17.61 -13.78 6.32
N MET A 246 18.14 -12.58 6.55
CA MET A 246 19.58 -12.27 6.40
C MET A 246 20.49 -13.12 7.31
N ARG A 247 20.00 -13.59 8.47
CA ARG A 247 20.77 -14.51 9.34
C ARG A 247 20.83 -15.93 8.79
N ARG A 248 19.77 -16.36 8.10
CA ARG A 248 19.63 -17.74 7.58
C ARG A 248 20.21 -17.88 6.17
N ARG A 249 20.15 -16.82 5.37
CA ARG A 249 20.56 -16.82 3.96
C ARG A 249 21.70 -15.83 3.77
N PRO A 250 22.91 -16.29 3.38
CA PRO A 250 23.98 -15.38 3.00
C PRO A 250 23.69 -14.78 1.63
N ALA A 251 23.81 -13.45 1.50
CA ALA A 251 23.71 -12.75 0.23
C ALA A 251 24.84 -13.17 -0.73
N PHE A 252 24.58 -13.10 -2.03
CA PHE A 252 25.63 -13.08 -3.04
C PHE A 252 26.53 -11.84 -2.84
N LYS A 253 27.80 -11.95 -3.25
CA LYS A 253 28.75 -10.84 -3.14
C LYS A 253 28.37 -9.64 -4.01
N GLN A 254 27.71 -9.91 -5.13
CA GLN A 254 27.17 -8.95 -6.09
C GLN A 254 25.80 -9.49 -6.54
N PRO A 255 24.87 -8.60 -6.94
CA PRO A 255 23.61 -9.05 -7.48
C PRO A 255 23.86 -9.87 -8.75
N ARG A 256 22.92 -10.77 -9.04
CA ARG A 256 22.98 -11.66 -10.19
C ARG A 256 21.69 -11.52 -10.99
N PRO A 257 21.76 -11.55 -12.33
CA PRO A 257 20.59 -11.45 -13.18
C PRO A 257 19.82 -12.77 -13.21
N PHE A 258 18.50 -12.68 -13.00
CA PHE A 258 17.56 -13.78 -13.15
C PHE A 258 16.45 -13.37 -14.11
N ALA A 259 16.24 -14.15 -15.17
CA ALA A 259 15.09 -13.99 -16.04
C ALA A 259 13.86 -14.67 -15.45
N ILE A 260 12.71 -14.00 -15.49
CA ILE A 260 11.44 -14.50 -14.95
C ILE A 260 10.53 -14.94 -16.11
N TYR A 261 9.96 -16.14 -15.99
CA TYR A 261 9.04 -16.70 -16.97
C TYR A 261 7.81 -17.29 -16.26
N GLU A 262 6.67 -17.31 -16.95
CA GLU A 262 5.46 -17.99 -16.50
C GLU A 262 5.14 -19.13 -17.47
N ASP A 263 4.92 -20.33 -16.94
CA ASP A 263 4.46 -21.49 -17.70
C ASP A 263 3.38 -22.22 -16.90
N ASP A 264 2.22 -22.46 -17.52
CA ASP A 264 1.03 -23.05 -16.90
C ASP A 264 0.62 -22.44 -15.53
N GLY A 265 0.84 -21.14 -15.35
CA GLY A 265 0.50 -20.41 -14.12
C GLY A 265 1.52 -20.57 -12.98
N GLU A 266 2.67 -21.18 -13.25
CA GLU A 266 3.81 -21.26 -12.33
C GLU A 266 4.95 -20.35 -12.80
N TYR A 267 5.61 -19.67 -11.85
CA TYR A 267 6.76 -18.81 -12.12
C TYR A 267 8.07 -19.59 -12.05
N TYR A 268 8.91 -19.39 -13.06
CA TYR A 268 10.23 -19.98 -13.19
C TYR A 268 11.30 -18.89 -13.25
N PHE A 269 12.48 -19.21 -12.71
CA PHE A 269 13.61 -18.30 -12.67
C PHE A 269 14.86 -18.96 -13.24
N GLU A 270 15.53 -18.27 -14.16
CA GLU A 270 16.78 -18.74 -14.76
C GLU A 270 17.89 -17.70 -14.56
N GLU A 271 19.01 -18.10 -13.95
CA GLU A 271 20.19 -17.25 -13.83
C GLU A 271 20.79 -16.99 -15.22
N VAL A 272 20.80 -15.73 -15.65
CA VAL A 272 21.34 -15.33 -16.95
C VAL A 272 22.86 -15.32 -16.84
N LYS A 273 23.52 -16.26 -17.52
CA LYS A 273 24.99 -16.25 -17.58
C LYS A 273 25.44 -15.26 -18.64
N ASN A 274 26.21 -14.25 -18.21
CA ASN A 274 27.00 -13.40 -19.10
C ASN A 274 27.98 -14.21 -19.95
#